data_AF-A0A5R9G126-F1
#
_entry.id   AF-A0A5R9G126-F1
#
_cell.length_a   1.000
_cell.length_b   1.000
_cell.length_c   1.000
_cell.angle_alpha   90.00
_cell.angle_beta   90.00
_cell.angle_gamma   90.00
#
_symmetry.space_group_name_H-M   'P 1'
#
loop_
_entity.id
_entity.type
_entity.pdbx_description
1 polymer ?
#
loop_
_entity_poly.entity_id
_entity_poly.type
_entity_poly.pdbx_seq_one_letter_code
_entity_poly.pdbx_strand_id
1 'polypeptide(L)'
;MPENVLVLLGKRIRDLRKEQGLSQEQLAELSGFHYTYIGAVERAEKNITVMNVSKIAAALAVSVSDLFSYSKISDTTQNKSRDIEDIVQLLLKSDHQRVRKIKNVILQILDED
;
A
#
# COMPACT_ATOMS: atom_id res chain seq x y z
N MET A 1 -7.47 6.87 -19.22
CA MET A 1 -6.23 6.08 -19.16
C MET A 1 -6.10 5.52 -17.74
N PRO A 2 -5.81 4.23 -17.54
CA PRO A 2 -5.51 3.73 -16.20
C PRO A 2 -4.34 4.52 -15.60
N GLU A 3 -4.35 4.68 -14.29
CA GLU A 3 -3.32 5.38 -13.54
C GLU A 3 -1.94 4.74 -13.81
N ASN A 4 -0.91 5.56 -14.01
CA ASN A 4 0.41 5.05 -14.40
C ASN A 4 1.01 4.25 -13.22
N VAL A 5 1.13 2.92 -13.41
CA VAL A 5 1.66 1.99 -12.40
C VAL A 5 3.04 2.40 -11.87
N LEU A 6 3.89 3.01 -12.70
CA LEU A 6 5.22 3.47 -12.27
C LEU A 6 5.13 4.66 -11.31
N VAL A 7 4.15 5.55 -11.50
CA VAL A 7 3.91 6.68 -10.59
C VAL A 7 3.43 6.18 -9.25
N LEU A 8 2.48 5.24 -9.25
CA LEU A 8 1.96 4.62 -8.03
C LEU A 8 3.07 3.87 -7.27
N LEU A 9 3.85 3.04 -7.96
CA LEU A 9 4.97 2.31 -7.38
C LEU A 9 6.05 3.25 -6.83
N GLY A 10 6.47 4.24 -7.63
CA GLY A 10 7.50 5.20 -7.24
C GLY A 10 7.10 6.02 -6.01
N LYS A 11 5.81 6.43 -5.94
CA LYS A 11 5.24 7.08 -4.76
C LYS A 11 5.26 6.16 -3.55
N ARG A 12 4.79 4.91 -3.68
CA ARG A 12 4.74 3.96 -2.57
C ARG A 12 6.12 3.62 -2.01
N ILE A 13 7.13 3.45 -2.87
CA ILE A 13 8.53 3.26 -2.47
C ILE A 13 9.02 4.47 -1.66
N ARG A 14 8.74 5.69 -2.12
CA ARG A 14 9.11 6.91 -1.42
C ARG A 14 8.45 7.01 -0.03
N ASP A 15 7.17 6.67 0.06
CA ASP A 15 6.40 6.76 1.30
C ASP A 15 6.97 5.78 2.34
N LEU A 16 7.14 4.51 1.98
CA LEU A 16 7.74 3.49 2.84
C LEU A 16 9.17 3.85 3.27
N ARG A 17 9.97 4.40 2.34
CA ARG A 17 11.32 4.88 2.67
C ARG A 17 11.30 5.97 3.73
N LYS A 18 10.38 6.94 3.61
CA LYS A 18 10.23 8.03 4.57
C LYS A 18 9.70 7.54 5.92
N GLU A 19 8.77 6.59 5.94
CA GLU A 19 8.27 5.95 7.16
C GLU A 19 9.41 5.30 7.96
N GLN A 20 10.45 4.81 7.28
CA GLN A 20 11.66 4.25 7.89
C GLN A 20 12.76 5.28 8.19
N GLY A 21 12.53 6.56 7.90
CA GLY A 21 13.50 7.63 8.13
C GLY A 21 14.74 7.57 7.22
N LEU A 22 14.67 6.85 6.09
CA LEU A 22 15.79 6.66 5.19
C LEU A 22 15.90 7.79 4.14
N SER A 23 17.12 8.23 3.85
CA SER A 23 17.43 9.04 2.66
C SER A 23 17.45 8.17 1.38
N GLN A 24 17.45 8.80 0.21
CA GLN A 24 17.56 8.06 -1.07
C GLN A 24 18.91 7.34 -1.17
N GLU A 25 19.98 7.96 -0.68
CA GLU A 25 21.33 7.40 -0.60
C GLU A 25 21.36 6.17 0.30
N GLN A 26 20.73 6.25 1.48
CA GLN A 26 20.66 5.11 2.41
C GLN A 26 19.87 3.95 1.82
N LEU A 27 18.71 4.21 1.19
CA LEU A 27 17.97 3.15 0.50
C LEU A 27 18.79 2.55 -0.65
N ALA A 28 19.53 3.38 -1.38
CA ALA A 28 20.37 2.94 -2.49
C ALA A 28 21.50 2.02 -2.00
N GLU A 29 22.16 2.38 -0.91
CA GLU A 29 23.18 1.55 -0.26
C GLU A 29 22.60 0.19 0.17
N LEU A 30 21.47 0.18 0.87
CA LEU A 30 20.80 -1.04 1.34
C LEU A 30 20.32 -1.95 0.20
N SER A 31 19.92 -1.36 -0.94
CA SER A 31 19.41 -2.10 -2.10
C SER A 31 20.47 -2.43 -3.16
N GLY A 32 21.72 -1.98 -2.95
CA GLY A 32 22.82 -2.17 -3.90
C GLY A 32 22.66 -1.37 -5.19
N PHE A 33 22.04 -0.19 -5.12
CA PHE A 33 21.85 0.72 -6.25
C PHE A 33 22.62 2.03 -6.04
N HIS A 34 22.71 2.81 -7.12
CA HIS A 34 23.16 4.19 -7.05
C HIS A 34 22.00 5.11 -6.62
N TYR A 35 22.26 6.13 -5.81
CA TYR A 35 21.21 7.01 -5.28
C TYR A 35 20.35 7.68 -6.38
N THR A 36 20.97 8.02 -7.51
CA THR A 36 20.28 8.56 -8.70
C THR A 36 19.28 7.58 -9.30
N TYR A 37 19.53 6.27 -9.22
CA TYR A 37 18.60 5.24 -9.66
C TYR A 37 17.35 5.20 -8.77
N ILE A 38 17.54 5.22 -7.44
CA ILE A 38 16.42 5.31 -6.49
C ILE A 38 15.59 6.57 -6.75
N GLY A 39 16.24 7.73 -6.92
CA GLY A 39 15.54 8.97 -7.25
C GLY A 39 14.73 8.89 -8.55
N ALA A 40 15.30 8.29 -9.60
CA ALA A 40 14.61 8.10 -10.87
C ALA A 40 13.43 7.13 -10.78
N VAL A 41 13.55 6.05 -10.00
CA VAL A 41 12.45 5.10 -9.72
C VAL A 41 11.31 5.79 -8.97
N GLU A 42 11.61 6.55 -7.92
CA GLU A 42 10.59 7.27 -7.15
C GLU A 42 9.87 8.37 -7.96
N ARG A 43 10.50 8.90 -9.01
CA ARG A 43 9.89 9.87 -9.94
C ARG A 43 9.26 9.22 -11.17
N ALA A 44 9.21 7.88 -11.24
CA ALA A 44 8.67 7.12 -12.37
C ALA A 44 9.40 7.38 -13.71
N GLU A 45 10.66 7.80 -13.68
CA GLU A 45 11.50 8.05 -14.85
C GLU A 45 12.15 6.76 -15.40
N LYS A 46 12.04 5.66 -14.65
CA LYS A 46 12.59 4.35 -15.01
C LYS A 46 11.52 3.28 -14.94
N ASN A 47 11.44 2.47 -16.01
CA ASN A 47 10.72 1.21 -15.99
C ASN A 47 11.59 0.17 -15.24
N ILE A 48 11.35 0.03 -13.94
CA ILE A 48 12.09 -0.88 -13.06
C ILE A 48 11.70 -2.34 -13.32
N THR A 49 12.69 -3.24 -13.33
CA THR A 49 12.43 -4.68 -13.44
C THR A 49 11.89 -5.24 -12.13
N VAL A 50 11.08 -6.28 -12.19
CA VAL A 50 10.53 -6.96 -11.00
C VAL A 50 11.63 -7.42 -10.03
N MET A 51 12.79 -7.84 -10.56
CA MET A 51 13.93 -8.24 -9.72
C MET A 51 14.49 -7.06 -8.90
N ASN A 52 14.55 -5.87 -9.50
CA ASN A 52 15.00 -4.67 -8.79
C ASN A 52 13.95 -4.18 -7.79
N VAL A 53 12.66 -4.33 -8.11
CA VAL A 53 11.57 -4.10 -7.15
C VAL A 53 11.73 -5.00 -5.92
N SER A 54 12.04 -6.29 -6.12
CA SER A 54 12.30 -7.23 -5.03
C SER A 54 13.48 -6.80 -4.13
N LYS A 55 14.57 -6.30 -4.73
CA LYS A 55 15.70 -5.74 -3.96
C LYS A 55 15.32 -4.53 -3.12
N ILE A 56 14.52 -3.62 -3.68
CA ILE A 56 14.02 -2.45 -2.95
C ILE A 56 13.08 -2.89 -1.82
N ALA A 57 12.18 -3.85 -2.06
CA ALA A 57 11.30 -4.39 -1.03
C ALA A 57 12.08 -5.00 0.14
N ALA A 58 13.11 -5.79 -0.18
CA ALA A 58 14.01 -6.38 0.82
C ALA A 58 14.77 -5.31 1.61
N ALA A 59 15.28 -4.27 0.94
CA ALA A 59 15.98 -3.15 1.59
C ALA A 59 15.05 -2.33 2.51
N LEU A 60 13.77 -2.25 2.17
CA LEU A 60 12.72 -1.67 2.99
C LEU A 60 12.10 -2.68 3.98
N ALA A 61 12.61 -3.91 4.10
CA ALA A 61 12.04 -4.94 4.98
C ALA A 61 10.51 -5.15 4.84
N VAL A 62 9.98 -5.03 3.62
CA VAL A 62 8.56 -5.25 3.29
C VAL A 62 8.40 -6.34 2.22
N SER A 63 7.17 -6.82 2.04
CA SER A 63 6.86 -7.70 0.92
C SER A 63 6.76 -6.92 -0.39
N VAL A 64 6.95 -7.60 -1.53
CA VAL A 64 6.74 -6.97 -2.84
C VAL A 64 5.31 -6.45 -2.98
N SER A 65 4.31 -7.15 -2.43
CA SER A 65 2.91 -6.69 -2.46
C SER A 65 2.69 -5.37 -1.74
N ASP A 66 3.46 -5.05 -0.69
CA ASP A 66 3.34 -3.78 0.02
C ASP A 66 3.73 -2.58 -0.85
N LEU A 67 4.60 -2.79 -1.84
CA LEU A 67 4.99 -1.79 -2.84
C LEU A 67 3.88 -1.51 -3.86
N PHE A 68 2.94 -2.45 -4.03
CA PHE A 68 1.79 -2.33 -4.93
C PHE A 68 0.44 -2.19 -4.20
N SER A 69 0.47 -2.16 -2.86
CA SER A 69 -0.72 -1.94 -2.05
C SER A 69 -1.08 -0.46 -2.08
N TYR A 70 -1.69 -0.05 -3.20
CA TYR A 70 -2.24 1.28 -3.38
C TYR A 70 -3.59 1.31 -2.65
N SER A 71 -3.59 1.64 -1.36
CA SER A 71 -4.85 1.86 -0.67
C SER A 71 -5.54 3.06 -1.31
N LYS A 72 -6.60 2.84 -2.09
CA LYS A 72 -7.59 3.86 -2.44
C LYS A 72 -8.33 4.43 -1.21
N ILE A 73 -7.92 4.02 0.00
CA ILE A 73 -8.53 4.39 1.28
C ILE A 73 -7.97 5.73 1.79
N SER A 74 -6.83 6.20 1.29
CA SER A 74 -6.32 7.51 1.66
C SER A 74 -6.99 8.60 0.81
N ASP A 75 -8.22 8.96 1.17
CA ASP A 75 -8.80 10.32 1.11
C ASP A 75 -10.31 10.31 1.41
N THR A 76 -10.78 9.51 2.37
CA THR A 76 -12.15 9.67 2.90
C THR A 76 -12.14 9.64 4.42
N THR A 77 -11.87 10.81 5.00
CA THR A 77 -12.20 11.21 6.38
C THR A 77 -11.62 10.31 7.47
N GLN A 78 -10.60 10.78 8.20
CA GLN A 78 -9.96 10.06 9.32
C GLN A 78 -10.94 9.39 10.31
N ASN A 79 -12.15 9.93 10.48
CA ASN A 79 -13.19 9.32 11.31
C ASN A 79 -13.81 8.05 10.70
N LYS A 80 -14.08 8.01 9.39
CA LYS A 80 -14.64 6.83 8.71
C LYS A 80 -13.66 5.66 8.71
N SER A 81 -12.36 5.94 8.63
CA SER A 81 -11.32 4.91 8.68
C SER A 81 -11.31 4.15 10.02
N ARG A 82 -11.59 4.83 11.14
CA ARG A 82 -11.64 4.19 12.46
C ARG A 82 -12.83 3.25 12.61
N ASP A 83 -14.02 3.70 12.20
CA ASP A 83 -15.23 2.86 12.26
C ASP A 83 -15.07 1.61 11.39
N ILE A 84 -14.46 1.74 10.21
CA ILE A 84 -14.17 0.60 9.33
C ILE A 84 -13.18 -0.36 9.98
N GLU A 85 -12.10 0.13 10.58
CA GLU A 85 -11.14 -0.71 11.31
C GLU A 85 -11.80 -1.47 12.46
N ASP A 86 -12.60 -0.78 13.27
CA ASP A 86 -13.31 -1.38 14.40
C ASP A 86 -14.28 -2.47 13.92
N ILE A 87 -15.03 -2.22 12.83
CA ILE A 87 -15.92 -3.21 12.20
C ILE A 87 -15.12 -4.44 11.74
N VAL A 88 -14.00 -4.24 11.04
CA VAL A 88 -13.16 -5.36 10.56
C VAL A 88 -12.66 -6.20 11.73
N GLN A 89 -12.18 -5.57 12.82
CA GLN A 89 -11.72 -6.29 14.01
C GLN A 89 -12.83 -7.10 14.68
N LEU A 90 -14.05 -6.56 14.76
CA LEU A 90 -15.22 -7.28 15.29
C LEU A 90 -15.60 -8.47 14.39
N LEU A 91 -15.52 -8.32 13.08
CA LEU A 91 -15.83 -9.39 12.12
C LEU A 91 -14.80 -10.52 12.18
N LEU A 92 -13.51 -10.22 12.29
CA LEU A 92 -12.46 -11.24 12.40
C LEU A 92 -12.59 -12.10 13.67
N LYS A 93 -13.16 -11.55 14.75
CA LYS A 93 -13.42 -12.26 16.02
C LYS A 93 -14.77 -12.98 16.07
N SER A 94 -15.61 -12.80 15.05
CA SER A 94 -16.95 -13.38 15.00
C SER A 94 -16.98 -14.73 14.30
N ASP A 95 -17.94 -15.59 14.65
CA ASP A 95 -18.15 -16.85 13.95
C ASP A 95 -18.72 -16.64 12.53
N HIS A 96 -18.56 -17.66 11.69
CA HIS A 96 -18.95 -17.61 10.27
C HIS A 96 -20.46 -17.35 10.07
N GLN A 97 -21.35 -17.81 10.96
CA GLN A 97 -22.78 -17.56 10.82
C GLN A 97 -23.11 -16.09 11.10
N ARG A 98 -22.50 -15.48 12.12
CA ARG A 98 -22.63 -14.06 12.42
C ARG A 98 -22.11 -13.19 11.28
N VAL A 99 -20.92 -13.49 10.76
CA VAL A 99 -20.35 -12.76 9.61
C VAL A 99 -21.29 -12.79 8.41
N ARG A 100 -21.89 -13.96 8.12
CA ARG A 100 -22.85 -14.10 7.01
C ARG A 100 -24.13 -13.29 7.22
N LYS A 101 -24.67 -13.26 8.44
CA LYS A 101 -25.85 -12.43 8.78
C LYS A 101 -25.53 -10.94 8.61
N ILE A 102 -24.39 -10.50 9.14
CA ILE A 102 -23.95 -9.10 9.04
C ILE A 102 -23.77 -8.69 7.58
N LYS A 103 -23.16 -9.55 6.75
CA LYS A 103 -23.04 -9.30 5.30
C LYS A 103 -24.40 -9.03 4.66
N ASN A 104 -25.40 -9.85 4.95
CA ASN A 104 -26.74 -9.69 4.34
C ASN A 104 -27.39 -8.38 4.77
N VAL A 105 -27.27 -7.99 6.04
CA VAL A 105 -27.81 -6.72 6.55
C VAL A 105 -27.09 -5.53 5.90
N ILE A 106 -25.76 -5.59 5.80
CA ILE A 106 -24.97 -4.54 5.13
C ILE A 106 -25.39 -4.42 3.66
N LEU A 107 -25.58 -5.54 2.95
CA LEU A 107 -26.06 -5.50 1.56
C LEU A 107 -27.44 -4.85 1.46
N GLN A 108 -28.37 -5.17 2.37
CA GLN A 108 -29.69 -4.52 2.39
C GLN A 108 -29.59 -3.00 2.59
N ILE A 109 -28.74 -2.55 3.52
CA ILE A 109 -28.55 -1.12 3.80
C ILE A 109 -27.91 -0.39 2.61
N LEU A 110 -26.98 -1.04 1.89
CA LEU A 110 -26.27 -0.44 0.77
C LEU A 110 -27.03 -0.52 -0.56
N ASP A 111 -28.00 -1.43 -0.69
CA ASP A 111 -28.90 -1.56 -1.85
C ASP A 111 -30.13 -0.62 -1.75
N GLU A 112 -30.31 0.09 -0.63
CA GLU A 112 -31.44 1.01 -0.38
C GLU A 112 -31.20 2.47 -0.87
N ASP A 113 -30.13 2.74 -1.64
CA ASP A 113 -29.87 4.00 -2.36
C ASP A 113 -29.83 3.82 -3.89
#